data_AF-A0A9W9V2Y1-F1
#
_entry.id   AF-A0A9W9V2Y1-F1
#
_cell.length_a   1.000
_cell.length_b   1.000
_cell.length_c   1.000
_cell.angle_alpha   90.00
_cell.angle_beta   90.00
_cell.angle_gamma   90.00
#
_symmetry.space_group_name_H-M   'P 1'
#
loop_
_entity.id
_entity.type
_entity.pdbx_description
1 polymer ?
#
loop_
_entity_poly.entity_id
_entity_poly.type
_entity_poly.pdbx_seq_one_letter_code
_entity_poly.pdbx_strand_id
1 'polypeptide(L)'
;MNPYITDPDKIPPSDLYADLPLYGRYHPKSNDFRIDRQDVNSHSPESLHYWASVLTLCNQSVMIYPAEDGGRDVFALGSIIVKSSHMHTQQGTKYTDIDYSYADANEIQAITIAKTVLKDVRVPEIYFTGKINGHQVLVQERLRGVALAVAWPYLSRAQMGSFKQQARNILRQLHSVKPTDGCQVRSYVVPDPNIRTNGRIQPLECDILFSVTNTDLDTSFMHNDLTASNCIVDDDKIVGLIDWEMAGFFGWKTAGEVHRKLRPHDTSFWKDLYE
;
A
#
# COMPACT_ATOMS: atom_id res chain seq x y z
N MET A 1 -6.36 -26.38 0.28
CA MET A 1 -5.55 -25.67 -0.75
C MET A 1 -4.37 -25.04 -0.04
N ASN A 2 -3.19 -24.96 -0.66
CA ASN A 2 -2.05 -24.29 -0.03
C ASN A 2 -2.26 -22.75 -0.12
N PRO A 3 -2.40 -22.03 1.02
CA PRO A 3 -2.61 -20.57 1.03
C PRO A 3 -1.44 -19.79 0.40
N TYR A 4 -0.24 -20.37 0.37
CA TYR A 4 1.01 -19.71 0.01
C TYR A 4 1.44 -19.96 -1.45
N ILE A 5 0.54 -20.40 -2.33
CA ILE A 5 0.87 -20.54 -3.76
C ILE A 5 1.11 -19.15 -4.36
N THR A 6 2.35 -18.90 -4.78
CA THR A 6 2.76 -17.63 -5.39
C THR A 6 2.83 -17.66 -6.91
N ASP A 7 2.97 -18.85 -7.50
CA ASP A 7 3.14 -19.04 -8.94
C ASP A 7 1.77 -19.22 -9.61
N PRO A 8 1.37 -18.31 -10.50
CA PRO A 8 0.07 -18.37 -11.18
C PRO A 8 -0.17 -19.68 -11.94
N ASP A 9 0.88 -20.28 -12.50
CA ASP A 9 0.80 -21.52 -13.28
C ASP A 9 0.45 -22.75 -12.42
N LYS A 10 0.54 -22.60 -11.10
CA LYS A 10 0.23 -23.64 -10.10
C LYS A 10 -1.10 -23.40 -9.38
N ILE A 11 -1.83 -22.34 -9.72
CA ILE A 11 -3.14 -22.04 -9.15
C ILE A 11 -4.15 -23.02 -9.76
N PRO A 12 -4.85 -23.83 -8.95
CA PRO A 12 -5.85 -24.76 -9.48
C PRO A 12 -7.06 -23.97 -10.02
N PRO A 13 -7.76 -24.47 -11.06
CA PRO A 13 -8.97 -23.81 -11.58
C PRO A 13 -10.11 -23.64 -10.56
N SER A 14 -10.05 -24.35 -9.42
CA SER A 14 -11.00 -24.25 -8.32
C SER A 14 -10.62 -23.20 -7.27
N ASP A 15 -9.51 -22.47 -7.43
CA ASP A 15 -9.13 -21.36 -6.53
C ASP A 15 -10.14 -20.21 -6.65
N LEU A 16 -10.46 -19.57 -5.53
CA LEU A 16 -11.36 -18.42 -5.46
C LEU A 16 -10.86 -17.23 -6.30
N TYR A 17 -9.55 -17.16 -6.57
CA TYR A 17 -8.89 -16.10 -7.32
C TYR A 17 -8.26 -16.62 -8.62
N ALA A 18 -8.72 -17.75 -9.16
CA ALA A 18 -8.16 -18.35 -10.37
C ALA A 18 -8.23 -17.43 -11.61
N ASP A 19 -9.23 -16.56 -11.66
CA ASP A 19 -9.46 -15.54 -12.70
C ASP A 19 -8.64 -14.25 -12.49
N LEU A 20 -8.00 -14.10 -11.33
CA LEU A 20 -7.18 -12.94 -10.95
C LEU A 20 -5.72 -13.34 -10.64
N PRO A 21 -4.99 -13.94 -11.59
CA PRO A 21 -3.67 -14.57 -11.34
C PRO A 21 -2.59 -13.60 -10.84
N LEU A 22 -2.72 -12.30 -11.13
CA LEU A 22 -1.77 -11.27 -10.69
C LEU A 22 -2.15 -10.63 -9.35
N TYR A 23 -3.40 -10.82 -8.90
CA TYR A 23 -3.90 -10.21 -7.68
C TYR A 23 -3.32 -10.91 -6.45
N GLY A 24 -2.58 -10.14 -5.64
CA GLY A 24 -2.11 -10.58 -4.34
C GLY A 24 -1.21 -11.82 -4.37
N ARG A 25 -0.60 -12.19 -5.50
CA ARG A 25 0.35 -13.31 -5.59
C ARG A 25 1.55 -12.88 -6.42
N TYR A 26 2.77 -13.16 -5.94
CA TYR A 26 3.97 -12.92 -6.72
C TYR A 26 5.07 -13.93 -6.42
N HIS A 27 5.47 -14.67 -7.46
CA HIS A 27 6.68 -15.48 -7.49
C HIS A 27 7.67 -14.87 -8.48
N PRO A 28 8.88 -14.45 -8.04
CA PRO A 28 9.89 -13.94 -8.95
C PRO A 28 10.32 -14.98 -9.98
N LYS A 29 10.25 -14.64 -11.28
CA LYS A 29 10.74 -15.48 -12.39
C LYS A 29 12.02 -14.89 -12.99
N SER A 30 12.83 -15.74 -13.61
CA SER A 30 14.09 -15.30 -14.26
C SER A 30 13.84 -14.42 -15.49
N ASN A 31 12.69 -14.58 -16.13
CA ASN A 31 12.23 -13.81 -17.29
C ASN A 31 11.29 -12.66 -16.90
N ASP A 32 11.15 -12.33 -15.61
CA ASP A 32 10.37 -11.17 -15.19
C ASP A 32 10.93 -9.90 -15.82
N PHE A 33 10.03 -8.99 -16.20
CA PHE A 33 10.41 -7.61 -16.44
C PHE A 33 11.10 -7.06 -15.19
N ARG A 34 12.28 -6.47 -15.39
CA ARG A 34 13.09 -5.80 -14.37
C ARG A 34 13.43 -4.42 -14.87
N ILE A 35 13.34 -3.45 -13.98
CA ILE A 35 13.71 -2.08 -14.32
C ILE A 35 15.22 -1.97 -14.56
N ASP A 36 15.59 -0.99 -15.38
CA ASP A 36 16.96 -0.52 -15.43
C ASP A 36 17.23 0.36 -14.19
N ARG A 37 18.28 0.02 -13.45
CA ARG A 37 18.61 0.72 -12.20
C ARG A 37 19.17 2.11 -12.45
N GLN A 38 19.65 2.42 -13.66
CA GLN A 38 20.17 3.76 -13.97
C GLN A 38 19.08 4.84 -13.98
N ASP A 39 17.82 4.45 -14.20
CA ASP A 39 16.68 5.37 -14.33
C ASP A 39 15.88 5.53 -13.02
N VAL A 40 16.28 4.83 -11.96
CA VAL A 40 15.66 4.92 -10.63
C VAL A 40 15.87 6.31 -10.05
N ASN A 41 14.77 6.94 -9.61
CA ASN A 41 14.74 8.29 -9.04
C ASN A 41 15.36 9.38 -9.94
N SER A 42 15.38 9.15 -11.26
CA SER A 42 15.85 10.13 -12.26
C SER A 42 14.68 10.75 -13.02
N HIS A 43 14.75 12.07 -13.22
CA HIS A 43 13.82 12.84 -14.04
C HIS A 43 14.50 13.48 -15.26
N SER A 44 15.64 12.92 -15.70
CA SER A 44 16.25 13.34 -16.97
C SER A 44 15.33 13.03 -18.15
N PRO A 45 15.43 13.74 -19.28
CA PRO A 45 14.65 13.44 -20.48
C PRO A 45 14.74 11.97 -20.91
N GLU A 46 15.92 11.36 -20.79
CA GLU A 46 16.18 9.95 -21.11
C GLU A 46 15.42 9.01 -20.16
N SER A 47 15.48 9.26 -18.84
CA SER A 47 14.75 8.46 -17.86
C SER A 47 13.24 8.61 -17.99
N LEU A 48 12.74 9.82 -18.30
CA LEU A 48 11.32 10.02 -18.58
C LEU A 48 10.87 9.27 -19.84
N HIS A 49 11.72 9.20 -20.87
CA HIS A 49 11.45 8.39 -22.06
C HIS A 49 11.44 6.89 -21.73
N TYR A 50 12.37 6.43 -20.89
CA TYR A 50 12.38 5.06 -20.37
C TYR A 50 11.08 4.74 -19.62
N TRP A 51 10.68 5.56 -18.64
CA TRP A 51 9.44 5.34 -17.88
C TRP A 51 8.19 5.40 -18.77
N ALA A 52 8.18 6.25 -19.79
CA ALA A 52 7.12 6.24 -20.81
C ALA A 52 7.07 4.90 -21.56
N SER A 53 8.21 4.31 -21.91
CA SER A 53 8.25 2.98 -22.53
C SER A 53 7.72 1.89 -21.59
N VAL A 54 8.03 1.96 -20.29
CA VAL A 54 7.50 1.04 -19.27
C VAL A 54 5.98 1.14 -19.17
N LEU A 55 5.41 2.36 -19.22
CA LEU A 55 3.96 2.55 -19.21
C LEU A 55 3.27 1.92 -20.42
N THR A 56 3.90 1.88 -21.60
CA THR A 56 3.29 1.20 -22.76
C THR A 56 3.09 -0.31 -22.56
N LEU A 57 3.85 -0.91 -21.64
CA LEU A 57 3.68 -2.32 -21.24
C LEU A 57 2.54 -2.51 -20.23
N CYS A 58 2.10 -1.44 -19.56
CA CYS A 58 1.02 -1.46 -18.58
C CYS A 58 -0.33 -1.40 -19.29
N ASN A 59 -0.86 -2.55 -19.68
CA ASN A 59 -2.17 -2.67 -20.33
C ASN A 59 -3.10 -3.59 -19.52
N GLN A 60 -4.31 -3.86 -20.05
CA GLN A 60 -5.32 -4.67 -19.37
C GLN A 60 -4.83 -6.05 -18.92
N SER A 61 -3.88 -6.67 -19.64
CA SER A 61 -3.37 -8.01 -19.30
C SER A 61 -2.51 -8.04 -18.04
N VAL A 62 -1.97 -6.90 -17.62
CA VAL A 62 -1.14 -6.77 -16.41
C VAL A 62 -1.80 -5.91 -15.33
N MET A 63 -3.05 -5.49 -15.54
CA MET A 63 -3.83 -4.72 -14.58
C MET A 63 -4.33 -5.63 -13.46
N ILE A 64 -4.15 -5.19 -12.21
CA ILE A 64 -4.67 -5.85 -11.00
C ILE A 64 -5.97 -5.17 -10.56
N TYR A 65 -5.97 -3.84 -10.50
CA TYR A 65 -7.12 -3.04 -10.10
C TYR A 65 -7.34 -1.91 -11.09
N PRO A 66 -8.52 -1.81 -11.72
CA PRO A 66 -8.95 -0.55 -12.29
C PRO A 66 -9.31 0.41 -11.16
N ALA A 67 -8.92 1.68 -11.31
CA ALA A 67 -9.40 2.72 -10.42
C ALA A 67 -10.81 3.18 -10.78
N GLU A 68 -11.53 3.66 -9.76
CA GLU A 68 -12.72 4.48 -9.96
C GLU A 68 -12.34 5.89 -10.45
N ASP A 69 -13.35 6.71 -10.76
CA ASP A 69 -13.16 8.00 -11.42
C ASP A 69 -12.09 8.90 -10.77
N GLY A 70 -11.07 9.24 -11.55
CA GLY A 70 -9.96 10.11 -11.14
C GLY A 70 -8.83 9.43 -10.34
N GLY A 71 -8.93 8.12 -10.07
CA GLY A 71 -7.89 7.35 -9.38
C GLY A 71 -6.75 6.83 -10.27
N ARG A 72 -5.90 5.95 -9.73
CA ARG A 72 -4.80 5.30 -10.46
C ARG A 72 -5.07 3.80 -10.59
N ASP A 73 -5.05 3.29 -11.82
CA ASP A 73 -5.03 1.86 -12.04
C ASP A 73 -3.73 1.27 -11.48
N VAL A 74 -3.80 0.04 -10.98
CA VAL A 74 -2.67 -0.68 -10.41
C VAL A 74 -2.30 -1.84 -11.33
N PHE A 75 -1.04 -1.89 -11.76
CA PHE A 75 -0.52 -2.90 -12.66
C PHE A 75 0.61 -3.71 -11.99
N ALA A 76 0.69 -4.99 -12.31
CA ALA A 76 1.78 -5.88 -11.95
C ALA A 76 2.60 -6.25 -13.18
N LEU A 77 3.72 -5.56 -13.39
CA LEU A 77 4.61 -5.78 -14.53
C LEU A 77 5.90 -6.48 -14.08
N GLY A 78 5.94 -7.81 -14.19
CA GLY A 78 7.07 -8.60 -13.72
C GLY A 78 7.37 -8.34 -12.23
N SER A 79 8.53 -7.74 -11.95
CA SER A 79 9.03 -7.45 -10.61
C SER A 79 8.61 -6.11 -10.00
N ILE A 80 7.75 -5.34 -10.68
CA ILE A 80 7.29 -4.02 -10.21
C ILE A 80 5.77 -3.93 -10.13
N ILE A 81 5.31 -3.04 -9.25
CA ILE A 81 3.96 -2.50 -9.24
C ILE A 81 4.00 -1.09 -9.82
N VAL A 82 3.07 -0.79 -10.72
CA VAL A 82 2.89 0.56 -11.30
C VAL A 82 1.49 1.05 -10.92
N LYS A 83 1.39 2.22 -10.30
CA LYS A 83 0.13 2.94 -10.07
C LYS A 83 0.06 4.11 -11.06
N SER A 84 -0.91 4.15 -11.97
CA SER A 84 -1.01 5.24 -12.96
C SER A 84 -2.42 5.44 -13.54
N SER A 85 -2.77 6.67 -13.93
CA SER A 85 -4.03 7.03 -14.61
C SER A 85 -3.93 7.00 -16.16
N HIS A 86 -2.85 6.49 -16.74
CA HIS A 86 -2.59 6.59 -18.19
C HIS A 86 -3.58 5.84 -19.10
N MET A 87 -4.36 4.89 -18.56
CA MET A 87 -5.41 4.21 -19.32
C MET A 87 -6.75 4.92 -19.27
N HIS A 88 -6.89 5.96 -18.45
CA HIS A 88 -8.12 6.75 -18.37
C HIS A 88 -8.15 7.72 -19.54
N THR A 89 -9.11 7.52 -20.46
CA THR A 89 -9.30 8.44 -21.58
C THR A 89 -9.79 9.80 -21.07
N GLN A 90 -9.14 10.89 -21.49
CA GLN A 90 -9.67 12.25 -21.34
C GLN A 90 -10.90 12.48 -22.22
N GLN A 91 -12.00 11.75 -22.01
CA GLN A 91 -13.26 11.99 -22.69
C GLN A 91 -14.02 13.12 -21.96
N GLY A 92 -14.01 14.32 -22.56
CA GLY A 92 -15.02 15.37 -22.37
C GLY A 92 -15.03 16.07 -21.00
N THR A 93 -14.47 17.29 -20.95
CA THR A 93 -14.75 18.39 -20.00
C THR A 93 -15.34 18.04 -18.62
N LYS A 94 -14.68 17.18 -17.82
CA LYS A 94 -14.69 17.22 -16.34
C LYS A 94 -13.82 16.16 -15.64
N TYR A 95 -12.87 15.50 -16.33
CA TYR A 95 -11.94 14.60 -15.64
C TYR A 95 -10.89 15.43 -14.90
N THR A 96 -10.99 15.50 -13.57
CA THR A 96 -9.95 16.02 -12.70
C THR A 96 -9.27 14.85 -12.01
N ASP A 97 -8.09 14.46 -12.50
CA ASP A 97 -7.23 13.49 -11.82
C ASP A 97 -7.05 13.91 -10.35
N ILE A 98 -7.24 12.97 -9.44
CA ILE A 98 -6.93 13.17 -8.02
C ILE A 98 -5.42 13.45 -7.92
N ASP A 99 -5.04 14.52 -7.21
CA ASP A 99 -3.63 14.83 -6.97
C ASP A 99 -3.06 13.89 -5.91
N TYR A 100 -2.10 13.04 -6.30
CA TYR A 100 -1.41 12.08 -5.45
C TYR A 100 -0.04 12.58 -4.99
N SER A 101 0.38 13.80 -5.36
CA SER A 101 1.73 14.30 -5.07
C SER A 101 2.10 14.22 -3.58
N TYR A 102 1.19 14.64 -2.69
CA TYR A 102 1.39 14.52 -1.25
C TYR A 102 1.33 13.08 -0.74
N ALA A 103 0.43 12.25 -1.29
CA ALA A 103 0.29 10.84 -0.91
C ALA A 103 1.54 10.03 -1.29
N ASP A 104 2.07 10.24 -2.50
CA ASP A 104 3.29 9.59 -2.98
C ASP A 104 4.51 10.04 -2.17
N ALA A 105 4.62 11.35 -1.90
CA ALA A 105 5.67 11.87 -1.01
C ALA A 105 5.55 11.28 0.42
N ASN A 106 4.33 11.12 0.91
CA ASN A 106 4.06 10.49 2.20
C ASN A 106 4.49 9.02 2.21
N GLU A 107 4.12 8.24 1.20
CA GLU A 107 4.49 6.83 1.04
C GLU A 107 6.03 6.66 1.03
N ILE A 108 6.76 7.49 0.28
CA ILE A 108 8.24 7.47 0.22
C ILE A 108 8.87 7.71 1.59
N GLN A 109 8.43 8.75 2.30
CA GLN A 109 9.00 9.11 3.61
C GLN A 109 8.61 8.09 4.69
N ALA A 110 7.38 7.59 4.66
CA ALA A 110 6.90 6.55 5.56
C ALA A 110 7.67 5.23 5.39
N ILE A 111 7.91 4.80 4.14
CA ILE A 111 8.75 3.64 3.83
C ILE A 111 10.16 3.83 4.41
N THR A 112 10.74 5.03 4.27
CA THR A 112 12.07 5.35 4.80
C THR A 112 12.11 5.17 6.31
N ILE A 113 11.10 5.66 7.04
CA ILE A 113 10.98 5.46 8.49
C ILE A 113 10.78 3.98 8.82
N ALA A 114 9.88 3.30 8.13
CA ALA A 114 9.55 1.89 8.37
C ALA A 114 10.78 0.98 8.25
N LYS A 115 11.66 1.21 7.27
CA LYS A 115 12.93 0.46 7.11
C LYS A 115 13.86 0.55 8.31
N THR A 116 13.80 1.63 9.09
CA THR A 116 14.66 1.77 10.28
C THR A 116 14.25 0.88 11.44
N VAL A 117 12.99 0.42 11.44
CA VAL A 117 12.39 -0.29 12.57
C VAL A 117 11.92 -1.71 12.23
N LEU A 118 11.42 -1.95 11.02
CA LEU A 118 11.00 -3.26 10.55
C LEU A 118 12.22 -4.02 9.97
N LYS A 119 12.76 -4.96 10.75
CA LYS A 119 13.94 -5.75 10.34
C LYS A 119 13.58 -7.00 9.53
N ASP A 120 12.53 -7.68 9.96
CA ASP A 120 12.12 -8.99 9.39
C ASP A 120 10.95 -8.88 8.41
N VAL A 121 10.38 -7.67 8.26
CA VAL A 121 9.25 -7.40 7.37
C VAL A 121 9.72 -6.42 6.30
N ARG A 122 9.65 -6.83 5.04
CA ARG A 122 10.06 -5.98 3.93
C ARG A 122 9.02 -4.90 3.64
N VAL A 123 9.48 -3.76 3.17
CA VAL A 123 8.65 -2.69 2.61
C VAL A 123 9.13 -2.41 1.18
N PRO A 124 8.26 -1.91 0.26
CA PRO A 124 8.65 -1.69 -1.12
C PRO A 124 9.80 -0.70 -1.26
N GLU A 125 10.65 -0.92 -2.26
CA GLU A 125 11.50 0.14 -2.81
C GLU A 125 10.70 0.98 -3.80
N ILE A 126 10.79 2.31 -3.69
CA ILE A 126 10.20 3.23 -4.67
C ILE A 126 11.25 3.51 -5.76
N TYR A 127 10.87 3.25 -7.01
CA TYR A 127 11.74 3.40 -8.16
C TYR A 127 11.50 4.68 -8.95
N PHE A 128 10.24 5.14 -8.98
CA PHE A 128 9.87 6.38 -9.63
C PHE A 128 8.60 6.97 -9.01
N THR A 129 8.56 8.28 -8.89
CA THR A 129 7.34 9.06 -8.68
C THR A 129 7.40 10.30 -9.57
N GLY A 130 6.28 10.67 -10.18
CA GLY A 130 6.20 11.87 -10.98
C GLY A 130 5.11 11.81 -12.04
N LYS A 131 5.23 12.67 -13.04
CA LYS A 131 4.34 12.69 -14.20
C LYS A 131 5.04 12.21 -15.45
N ILE A 132 4.37 11.33 -16.19
CA ILE A 132 4.78 10.89 -17.53
C ILE A 132 3.63 11.20 -18.47
N ASN A 133 3.90 12.00 -19.51
CA ASN A 133 2.90 12.44 -20.48
C ASN A 133 1.65 13.06 -19.83
N GLY A 134 1.82 13.77 -18.71
CA GLY A 134 0.72 14.40 -17.95
C GLY A 134 0.05 13.51 -16.91
N HIS A 135 0.25 12.20 -16.95
CA HIS A 135 -0.35 11.26 -16.00
C HIS A 135 0.55 11.05 -14.79
N GLN A 136 -0.04 10.97 -13.59
CA GLN A 136 0.70 10.64 -12.38
C GLN A 136 1.07 9.16 -12.36
N VAL A 137 2.30 8.88 -11.93
CA VAL A 137 2.89 7.54 -11.95
C VAL A 137 3.70 7.33 -10.68
N LEU A 138 3.43 6.21 -10.00
CA LEU A 138 4.29 5.66 -8.97
C LEU A 138 4.72 4.26 -9.37
N VAL A 139 6.02 3.98 -9.30
CA VAL A 139 6.61 2.67 -9.59
C VAL A 139 7.34 2.18 -8.36
N GLN A 140 7.05 0.95 -7.94
CA GLN A 140 7.63 0.35 -6.75
C GLN A 140 7.95 -1.14 -6.91
N GLU A 141 8.74 -1.70 -5.99
CA GLU A 141 9.00 -3.14 -5.89
C GLU A 141 7.70 -3.92 -5.68
N ARG A 142 7.52 -4.98 -6.47
CA ARG A 142 6.52 -6.00 -6.17
C ARG A 142 7.10 -6.99 -5.17
N LEU A 143 6.58 -7.01 -3.95
CA LEU A 143 7.06 -7.92 -2.92
C LEU A 143 6.64 -9.37 -3.21
N ARG A 144 7.57 -10.31 -3.10
CA ARG A 144 7.30 -11.76 -3.21
C ARG A 144 6.38 -12.22 -2.09
N GLY A 145 5.51 -13.18 -2.39
CA GLY A 145 4.58 -13.78 -1.43
C GLY A 145 3.12 -13.68 -1.88
N VAL A 146 2.21 -13.88 -0.93
CA VAL A 146 0.77 -13.81 -1.13
C VAL A 146 0.19 -12.72 -0.23
N ALA A 147 -0.70 -11.86 -0.72
CA ALA A 147 -1.47 -10.96 0.13
C ALA A 147 -2.29 -11.77 1.13
N LEU A 148 -2.29 -11.38 2.40
CA LEU A 148 -2.96 -12.15 3.44
C LEU A 148 -4.47 -12.25 3.18
N ALA A 149 -5.09 -11.25 2.55
CA ALA A 149 -6.48 -11.33 2.09
C ALA A 149 -6.73 -12.51 1.12
N VAL A 150 -5.79 -12.80 0.22
CA VAL A 150 -5.88 -13.94 -0.74
C VAL A 150 -5.63 -15.27 -0.05
N ALA A 151 -4.72 -15.31 0.94
CA ALA A 151 -4.48 -16.51 1.75
C ALA A 151 -5.63 -16.81 2.71
N TRP A 152 -6.33 -15.77 3.19
CA TRP A 152 -7.28 -15.78 4.30
C TRP A 152 -8.32 -16.91 4.25
N PRO A 153 -9.02 -17.16 3.12
CA PRO A 153 -10.07 -18.17 3.05
C PRO A 153 -9.57 -19.60 3.28
N TYR A 154 -8.26 -19.83 3.16
CA TYR A 154 -7.63 -21.14 3.26
C TYR A 154 -6.93 -21.37 4.60
N LEU A 155 -6.93 -20.37 5.49
CA LEU A 155 -6.23 -20.44 6.77
C LEU A 155 -7.08 -21.15 7.84
N SER A 156 -6.41 -21.93 8.68
CA SER A 156 -6.99 -22.40 9.93
C SER A 156 -7.13 -21.26 10.94
N ARG A 157 -8.01 -21.43 11.92
CA ARG A 157 -8.18 -20.46 13.02
C ARG A 157 -6.88 -20.20 13.80
N ALA A 158 -6.03 -21.22 13.94
CA ALA A 158 -4.73 -21.09 14.59
C ALA A 158 -3.78 -20.18 13.78
N GLN A 159 -3.72 -20.37 12.46
CA GLN A 159 -2.93 -19.52 11.56
C GLN A 159 -3.43 -18.07 11.56
N MET A 160 -4.75 -17.86 11.47
CA MET A 160 -5.35 -16.52 11.58
C MET A 160 -4.93 -15.84 12.90
N GLY A 161 -4.97 -16.58 14.02
CA GLY A 161 -4.53 -16.09 15.33
C GLY A 161 -3.04 -15.72 15.36
N SER A 162 -2.20 -16.55 14.73
CA SER A 162 -0.76 -16.28 14.56
C SER A 162 -0.53 -14.98 13.78
N PHE A 163 -1.17 -14.80 12.61
CA PHE A 163 -1.00 -13.60 11.80
C PHE A 163 -1.45 -12.33 12.52
N LYS A 164 -2.56 -12.39 13.26
CA LYS A 164 -3.00 -11.27 14.09
C LYS A 164 -1.97 -10.89 15.16
N GLN A 165 -1.35 -11.88 15.81
CA GLN A 165 -0.28 -11.63 16.77
C GLN A 165 0.97 -11.03 16.11
N GLN A 166 1.31 -11.49 14.91
CA GLN A 166 2.41 -10.92 14.12
C GLN A 166 2.12 -9.46 13.75
N ALA A 167 0.92 -9.15 13.25
CA ALA A 167 0.49 -7.79 12.95
C ALA A 167 0.52 -6.87 14.18
N ARG A 168 0.08 -7.36 15.35
CA ARG A 168 0.24 -6.64 16.63
C ARG A 168 1.69 -6.33 16.96
N ASN A 169 2.60 -7.28 16.74
CA ASN A 169 4.03 -7.08 16.98
C ASN A 169 4.62 -6.04 16.01
N ILE A 170 4.18 -6.03 14.75
CA ILE A 170 4.55 -5.01 13.76
C ILE A 170 4.06 -3.63 14.20
N LEU A 171 2.79 -3.51 14.62
CA LEU A 171 2.25 -2.24 15.12
C LEU A 171 3.04 -1.70 16.31
N ARG A 172 3.43 -2.56 17.26
CA ARG A 172 4.28 -2.15 18.40
C ARG A 172 5.67 -1.70 17.97
N GLN A 173 6.24 -2.32 16.94
CA GLN A 173 7.51 -1.88 16.36
C GLN A 173 7.36 -0.48 15.76
N LEU A 174 6.36 -0.25 14.91
CA LEU A 174 6.11 1.08 14.32
C LEU A 174 5.87 2.14 15.41
N HIS A 175 5.05 1.82 16.42
CA HIS A 175 4.73 2.70 17.54
C HIS A 175 5.94 3.13 18.38
N SER A 176 7.05 2.38 18.33
CA SER A 176 8.28 2.76 19.02
C SER A 176 8.94 4.02 18.44
N VAL A 177 8.59 4.40 17.21
CA VAL A 177 9.10 5.61 16.55
C VAL A 177 8.25 6.81 16.93
N LYS A 178 8.89 7.84 17.49
CA LYS A 178 8.28 9.11 17.91
C LYS A 178 8.64 10.24 16.94
N PRO A 179 7.81 11.29 16.82
CA PRO A 179 8.13 12.45 15.97
C PRO A 179 9.41 13.14 16.44
N THR A 180 10.27 13.51 15.50
CA THR A 180 11.63 14.04 15.78
C THR A 180 11.64 15.49 16.26
N ASP A 181 10.60 16.25 15.95
CA ASP A 181 10.48 17.68 16.28
C ASP A 181 9.88 17.92 17.67
N GLY A 182 9.52 16.86 18.41
CA GLY A 182 8.85 16.94 19.70
C GLY A 182 7.43 17.52 19.60
N CYS A 183 6.95 17.84 18.40
CA CYS A 183 5.63 18.36 18.15
C CYS A 183 4.65 17.18 18.19
N GLN A 184 3.70 17.23 19.13
CA GLN A 184 2.61 16.24 19.22
C GLN A 184 1.49 16.54 18.21
N VAL A 185 1.82 17.23 17.12
CA VAL A 185 0.83 17.56 16.08
C VAL A 185 0.58 16.29 15.29
N ARG A 186 -0.67 15.82 15.33
CA ARG A 186 -1.09 14.66 14.54
C ARG A 186 -1.11 15.02 13.07
N SER A 187 -0.32 14.31 12.28
CA SER A 187 -0.22 14.51 10.84
C SER A 187 0.24 13.24 10.13
N TYR A 188 0.02 13.18 8.82
CA TYR A 188 0.79 12.30 7.96
C TYR A 188 2.29 12.64 8.05
N VAL A 189 3.16 11.71 7.62
CA VAL A 189 4.61 11.94 7.61
C VAL A 189 4.96 13.15 6.74
N VAL A 190 4.33 13.25 5.57
CA VAL A 190 4.29 14.45 4.74
C VAL A 190 2.91 15.09 4.89
N PRO A 191 2.80 16.25 5.57
CA PRO A 191 1.52 16.93 5.73
C PRO A 191 0.93 17.39 4.40
N ASP A 192 -0.29 16.97 4.11
CA ASP A 192 -1.08 17.51 3.01
C ASP A 192 -1.97 18.65 3.54
N PRO A 193 -1.76 19.91 3.11
CA PRO A 193 -2.53 21.05 3.58
C PRO A 193 -4.02 20.96 3.20
N ASN A 194 -4.36 20.15 2.20
CA ASN A 194 -5.71 19.99 1.66
C ASN A 194 -6.34 18.64 2.03
N ILE A 195 -5.77 17.83 2.93
CA ILE A 195 -6.30 16.50 3.24
C ILE A 195 -7.79 16.50 3.64
N ARG A 196 -8.24 17.58 4.28
CA ARG A 196 -9.64 17.71 4.72
C ARG A 196 -10.63 17.96 3.58
N THR A 197 -10.14 18.37 2.41
CA THR A 197 -10.97 18.86 1.29
C THR A 197 -10.64 18.19 -0.04
N ASN A 198 -9.51 17.48 -0.16
CA ASN A 198 -9.05 16.86 -1.40
C ASN A 198 -9.77 15.53 -1.74
N GLY A 199 -10.63 15.03 -0.85
CA GLY A 199 -11.41 13.81 -1.07
C GLY A 199 -10.63 12.50 -0.91
N ARG A 200 -9.35 12.53 -0.51
CA ARG A 200 -8.52 11.34 -0.32
C ARG A 200 -8.94 10.48 0.87
N ILE A 201 -9.52 11.10 1.90
CA ILE A 201 -10.00 10.41 3.10
C ILE A 201 -11.47 10.67 3.33
N GLN A 202 -12.15 9.68 3.92
CA GLN A 202 -13.55 9.83 4.28
C GLN A 202 -13.72 10.87 5.40
N PRO A 203 -14.85 11.61 5.45
CA PRO A 203 -15.08 12.61 6.50
C PRO A 203 -14.93 12.05 7.92
N LEU A 204 -15.44 10.84 8.17
CA LEU A 204 -15.32 10.18 9.48
C LEU A 204 -13.86 9.89 9.84
N GLU A 205 -13.01 9.56 8.86
CA GLU A 205 -11.58 9.36 9.11
C GLU A 205 -10.89 10.66 9.52
N CYS A 206 -11.17 11.73 8.77
CA CYS A 206 -10.69 13.07 9.06
C CYS A 206 -11.08 13.52 10.47
N ASP A 207 -12.32 13.26 10.87
CA ASP A 207 -12.83 13.60 12.20
C ASP A 207 -12.11 12.82 13.31
N ILE A 208 -11.83 11.53 13.11
CA ILE A 208 -11.10 10.73 14.11
C ILE A 208 -9.65 11.21 14.24
N LEU A 209 -8.94 11.35 13.10
CA LEU A 209 -7.52 11.68 13.06
C LEU A 209 -7.22 13.09 13.58
N PHE A 210 -8.08 14.06 13.23
CA PHE A 210 -7.78 15.48 13.40
C PHE A 210 -8.84 16.26 14.19
N SER A 211 -9.66 15.59 14.99
CA SER A 211 -10.56 16.26 15.92
C SER A 211 -9.79 17.09 16.94
N VAL A 212 -10.27 18.32 17.17
CA VAL A 212 -9.77 19.22 18.23
C VAL A 212 -10.10 18.71 19.64
N THR A 213 -11.04 17.77 19.77
CA THR A 213 -11.42 17.14 21.05
C THR A 213 -10.73 15.79 21.27
N ASN A 214 -9.79 15.40 20.38
CA ASN A 214 -9.03 14.17 20.54
C ASN A 214 -8.13 14.24 21.79
N THR A 215 -8.37 13.33 22.73
CA THR A 215 -7.69 13.27 24.05
C THR A 215 -6.54 12.26 24.09
N ASP A 216 -6.21 11.60 22.97
CA ASP A 216 -5.15 10.62 22.89
C ASP A 216 -3.78 11.30 22.94
N LEU A 217 -3.19 11.43 24.12
CA LEU A 217 -1.90 12.11 24.30
C LEU A 217 -0.72 11.42 23.60
N ASP A 218 -0.91 10.19 23.11
CA ASP A 218 0.11 9.49 22.34
C ASP A 218 0.23 10.04 20.91
N THR A 219 1.45 10.05 20.40
CA THR A 219 1.74 10.41 19.01
C THR A 219 2.98 9.62 18.59
N SER A 220 2.75 8.65 17.70
CA SER A 220 3.76 7.68 17.27
C SER A 220 3.58 7.37 15.80
N PHE A 221 4.61 6.81 15.17
CA PHE A 221 4.50 6.38 13.78
C PHE A 221 3.54 5.21 13.65
N MET A 222 2.51 5.39 12.82
CA MET A 222 1.47 4.41 12.54
C MET A 222 1.33 4.24 11.03
N HIS A 223 1.10 3.01 10.58
CA HIS A 223 0.73 2.75 9.19
C HIS A 223 -0.64 3.34 8.84
N ASN A 224 -1.57 3.36 9.81
CA ASN A 224 -2.94 3.87 9.70
C ASN A 224 -3.82 3.20 8.62
N ASP A 225 -3.34 2.10 8.03
CA ASP A 225 -4.08 1.28 7.07
C ASP A 225 -3.61 -0.18 7.07
N LEU A 226 -3.32 -0.73 8.25
CA LEU A 226 -2.84 -2.11 8.37
C LEU A 226 -4.02 -3.08 8.24
N THR A 227 -4.25 -3.56 7.02
CA THR A 227 -5.29 -4.54 6.67
C THR A 227 -4.66 -5.86 6.17
N ALA A 228 -5.48 -6.90 6.02
CA ALA A 228 -5.03 -8.16 5.44
C ALA A 228 -4.55 -8.01 3.98
N SER A 229 -5.14 -7.10 3.21
CA SER A 229 -4.71 -6.84 1.82
C SER A 229 -3.32 -6.21 1.75
N ASN A 230 -2.94 -5.46 2.77
CA ASN A 230 -1.65 -4.76 2.83
C ASN A 230 -0.53 -5.60 3.46
N CYS A 231 -0.84 -6.80 3.99
CA CYS A 231 0.15 -7.73 4.52
C CYS A 231 0.52 -8.77 3.46
N ILE A 232 1.81 -8.95 3.18
CA ILE A 232 2.34 -10.03 2.33
C ILE A 232 2.84 -11.16 3.21
N VAL A 233 2.41 -12.39 2.93
CA VAL A 233 2.71 -13.59 3.71
C VAL A 233 3.39 -14.67 2.88
N ASP A 234 4.23 -15.43 3.57
CA ASP A 234 4.90 -16.62 3.07
C ASP A 234 5.15 -17.57 4.25
N ASP A 235 4.79 -18.84 4.10
CA ASP A 235 5.00 -19.90 5.09
C ASP A 235 4.64 -19.50 6.55
N ASP A 236 3.37 -19.16 6.79
CA ASP A 236 2.83 -18.74 8.09
C ASP A 236 3.46 -17.45 8.70
N LYS A 237 4.21 -16.67 7.91
CA LYS A 237 4.84 -15.42 8.35
C LYS A 237 4.41 -14.21 7.53
N ILE A 238 4.24 -13.07 8.18
CA ILE A 238 4.18 -11.77 7.49
C ILE A 238 5.61 -11.40 7.08
N VAL A 239 5.85 -11.37 5.78
CA VAL A 239 7.16 -11.09 5.16
C VAL A 239 7.23 -9.73 4.49
N GLY A 240 6.09 -9.06 4.31
CA GLY A 240 6.03 -7.72 3.76
C GLY A 240 4.82 -6.90 4.21
N LEU A 241 4.97 -5.57 4.16
CA LEU A 241 3.92 -4.60 4.44
C LEU A 241 3.97 -3.50 3.38
N ILE A 242 2.83 -3.24 2.73
CA ILE A 242 2.71 -2.33 1.58
C ILE A 242 1.65 -1.25 1.84
N ASP A 243 1.57 -0.27 0.94
CA ASP A 243 0.56 0.79 0.91
C ASP A 243 0.68 1.79 2.07
N TRP A 244 1.80 2.50 2.07
CA TRP A 244 2.19 3.41 3.16
C TRP A 244 1.63 4.82 3.01
N GLU A 245 0.78 5.08 2.01
CA GLU A 245 0.26 6.41 1.70
C GLU A 245 -0.57 7.04 2.84
N MET A 246 -1.10 6.23 3.75
CA MET A 246 -1.88 6.68 4.91
C MET A 246 -1.04 6.85 6.19
N ALA A 247 0.26 6.55 6.15
CA ALA A 247 1.08 6.52 7.34
C ALA A 247 1.34 7.93 7.91
N GLY A 248 1.48 8.00 9.24
CA GLY A 248 1.66 9.27 9.92
C GLY A 248 1.96 9.13 11.40
N PHE A 249 2.11 10.26 12.07
CA PHE A 249 2.27 10.36 13.50
C PHE A 249 0.90 10.56 14.15
N PHE A 250 0.32 9.46 14.62
CA PHE A 250 -1.00 9.41 15.24
C PHE A 250 -0.93 8.70 16.59
N GLY A 251 -1.94 8.90 17.43
CA GLY A 251 -2.03 8.19 18.70
C GLY A 251 -2.55 6.76 18.53
N TRP A 252 -2.09 5.83 19.37
CA TRP A 252 -2.50 4.41 19.32
C TRP A 252 -4.01 4.22 19.35
N LYS A 253 -4.73 4.95 20.23
CA LYS A 253 -6.19 4.83 20.33
C LYS A 253 -6.87 5.42 19.12
N THR A 254 -6.32 6.52 18.59
CA THR A 254 -6.81 7.20 17.39
C THR A 254 -6.71 6.28 16.17
N ALA A 255 -5.53 5.70 15.91
CA ALA A 255 -5.33 4.76 14.82
C ALA A 255 -6.18 3.49 15.00
N GLY A 256 -6.32 3.00 16.25
CA GLY A 256 -7.21 1.88 16.56
C GLY A 256 -8.69 2.18 16.29
N GLU A 257 -9.13 3.42 16.51
CA GLU A 257 -10.49 3.83 16.19
C GLU A 257 -10.73 3.91 14.67
N VAL A 258 -9.78 4.44 13.90
CA VAL A 258 -9.80 4.39 12.43
C VAL A 258 -9.91 2.94 11.96
N HIS A 259 -9.01 2.08 12.43
CA HIS A 259 -9.01 0.65 12.07
C HIS A 259 -10.35 -0.02 12.34
N ARG A 260 -10.88 0.15 13.56
CA ARG A 260 -12.12 -0.48 14.01
C ARG A 260 -13.36 -0.01 13.26
N LYS A 261 -13.40 1.26 12.85
CA LYS A 261 -14.58 1.88 12.20
C LYS A 261 -14.53 1.85 10.67
N LEU A 262 -13.33 1.93 10.08
CA LEU A 262 -13.15 2.26 8.66
C LEU A 262 -12.34 1.23 7.87
N ARG A 263 -11.57 0.37 8.54
CA ARG A 263 -10.80 -0.71 7.89
C ARG A 263 -11.37 -2.13 8.02
N PRO A 264 -12.63 -2.40 8.43
CA PRO A 264 -13.11 -3.75 8.58
C PRO A 264 -13.51 -4.34 7.23
N HIS A 265 -12.55 -4.71 6.39
CA HIS A 265 -12.87 -5.37 5.13
C HIS A 265 -12.92 -6.90 5.20
N ASP A 266 -12.40 -7.58 6.22
CA ASP A 266 -12.54 -9.05 6.26
C ASP A 266 -12.58 -9.64 7.67
N THR A 267 -13.79 -9.72 8.24
CA THR A 267 -14.13 -10.43 9.49
C THR A 267 -13.89 -9.68 10.81
N SER A 268 -14.77 -9.92 11.78
CA SER A 268 -14.64 -9.44 13.17
C SER A 268 -13.31 -9.81 13.83
N PHE A 269 -12.54 -10.73 13.23
CA PHE A 269 -11.27 -11.23 13.72
C PHE A 269 -10.20 -10.15 13.88
N TRP A 270 -10.20 -9.13 13.02
CA TRP A 270 -9.22 -8.03 13.02
C TRP A 270 -9.70 -6.78 13.78
N LYS A 271 -10.93 -6.76 14.28
CA LYS A 271 -11.55 -5.53 14.82
C LYS A 271 -10.84 -5.00 16.08
N ASP A 272 -10.30 -5.91 16.88
CA ASP A 272 -9.56 -5.69 18.12
C ASP A 272 -8.04 -5.73 17.90
N LEU A 273 -7.55 -5.46 16.67
CA LEU A 273 -6.10 -5.52 16.38
C LEU A 273 -5.27 -4.63 17.34
N TYR A 274 -5.85 -3.50 17.77
CA TYR A 274 -5.22 -2.52 18.65
C TYR A 274 -5.49 -2.76 20.15
N GLU A 275 -6.22 -3.81 20.49
CA GLU A 275 -6.47 -4.27 21.88
C GLU A 275 -5.38 -5.22 22.37
#